data_AF-A0A7S3J3X8-F1
#
_entry.id   AF-A0A7S3J3X8-F1
#
_cell.length_a   1.000
_cell.length_b   1.000
_cell.length_c   1.000
_cell.angle_alpha   90.00
_cell.angle_beta   90.00
_cell.angle_gamma   90.00
#
_symmetry.space_group_name_H-M   'P 1'
#
loop_
_entity.id
_entity.type
_entity.pdbx_description
1 polymer ?
#
loop_
_entity_poly.entity_id
_entity_poly.type
_entity_poly.pdbx_seq_one_letter_code
_entity_poly.pdbx_strand_id
1 'polypeptide(L)'
;STLEAYGFSYTESHDWNILWIAGAGKPYLYDGLNEYQKINHFPSSYEITRKDKLCLNVLRMQEKFGKRNYYIIPDTYLLPDEFADFFSEFQQLKSSEGRRPLWIVKPNASSQGKGIYLIDDINDIDLDESCVVSKYIPNPLLINGHKFDLRLYVLVTSFDPLRVYIFKEGLTRFATEEYTTSTNKKSK
;
A
#
# COMPACT_ATOMS: atom_id res chain seq x y z
N SER A 1 13.15 -26.10 -2.54
CA SER A 1 12.92 -24.68 -2.21
C SER A 1 14.23 -23.89 -2.33
N THR A 2 14.23 -22.55 -2.37
CA THR A 2 15.48 -21.76 -2.34
C THR A 2 16.31 -22.11 -1.10
N LEU A 3 15.66 -22.27 0.07
CA LEU A 3 16.35 -22.63 1.31
C LEU A 3 17.08 -23.98 1.21
N GLU A 4 16.46 -25.00 0.62
CA GLU A 4 17.11 -26.31 0.38
C GLU A 4 18.34 -26.18 -0.53
N ALA A 5 18.28 -25.35 -1.57
CA ALA A 5 19.42 -25.10 -2.45
C ALA A 5 20.60 -24.43 -1.73
N TYR A 6 20.34 -23.75 -0.60
CA TYR A 6 21.36 -23.18 0.28
C TYR A 6 21.67 -24.06 1.51
N GLY A 7 21.26 -25.33 1.49
CA GLY A 7 21.64 -26.34 2.49
C GLY A 7 20.75 -26.40 3.74
N PHE A 8 19.61 -25.70 3.76
CA PHE A 8 18.64 -25.87 4.84
C PHE A 8 17.78 -27.12 4.64
N SER A 9 17.55 -27.87 5.70
CA SER A 9 16.59 -28.99 5.73
C SER A 9 15.28 -28.56 6.38
N TYR A 10 14.17 -29.06 5.85
CA TYR A 10 12.86 -28.89 6.49
C TYR A 10 12.83 -29.65 7.83
N THR A 11 12.11 -29.09 8.81
CA THR A 11 11.87 -29.71 10.12
C THR A 11 10.49 -29.32 10.64
N GLU A 12 9.85 -30.24 11.36
CA GLU A 12 8.62 -30.02 12.13
C GLU A 12 8.92 -29.76 13.62
N SER A 13 10.18 -29.87 14.03
CA SER A 13 10.63 -29.61 15.39
C SER A 13 10.52 -28.14 15.76
N HIS A 14 10.48 -27.86 17.07
CA HIS A 14 10.66 -26.51 17.61
C HIS A 14 12.12 -26.03 17.57
N ASP A 15 13.07 -26.93 17.31
CA ASP A 15 14.47 -26.58 17.07
C ASP A 15 14.70 -26.34 15.56
N TRP A 16 14.61 -25.08 15.16
CA TRP A 16 14.77 -24.60 13.79
C TRP A 16 15.62 -23.32 13.77
N ASN A 17 16.26 -23.01 12.66
CA ASN A 17 17.03 -21.76 12.49
C ASN A 17 16.21 -20.65 11.82
N ILE A 18 15.43 -21.00 10.80
CA ILE A 18 14.63 -20.06 10.02
C ILE A 18 13.18 -20.54 10.00
N LEU A 19 12.28 -19.63 10.35
CA LEU A 19 10.85 -19.81 10.15
C LEU A 19 10.37 -18.84 9.05
N TRP A 20 9.92 -19.40 7.93
CA TRP A 20 9.41 -18.62 6.80
C TRP A 20 7.89 -18.72 6.72
N ILE A 21 7.20 -17.63 7.06
CA ILE A 21 5.73 -17.55 7.06
C ILE A 21 5.22 -16.60 5.97
N ALA A 22 4.07 -16.95 5.39
CA ALA A 22 3.42 -16.17 4.35
C ALA A 22 2.63 -14.96 4.89
N GLY A 23 2.05 -15.10 6.09
CA GLY A 23 1.27 -14.06 6.76
C GLY A 23 2.02 -13.40 7.93
N ALA A 24 1.38 -12.43 8.57
CA ALA A 24 1.93 -11.81 9.77
C ALA A 24 2.07 -12.83 10.91
N GLY A 25 3.25 -12.84 11.55
CA GLY A 25 3.47 -13.64 12.75
C GLY A 25 2.63 -13.14 13.92
N LYS A 26 2.07 -14.06 14.71
CA LYS A 26 1.37 -13.72 15.95
C LYS A 26 2.38 -13.23 17.00
N PRO A 27 2.00 -12.33 17.93
CA PRO A 27 2.93 -11.74 18.90
C PRO A 27 3.78 -12.76 19.68
N TYR A 28 3.15 -13.84 20.16
CA TYR A 28 3.84 -14.89 20.91
C TYR A 28 4.96 -15.60 20.13
N LEU A 29 4.96 -15.54 18.79
CA LEU A 29 6.04 -16.11 17.99
C LEU A 29 7.35 -15.36 18.16
N TYR A 30 7.30 -14.08 18.54
CA TYR A 30 8.49 -13.25 18.72
C TYR A 30 9.02 -13.35 20.16
N ASP A 31 8.11 -13.46 21.15
CA ASP A 31 8.48 -13.52 22.57
C ASP A 31 9.24 -14.81 22.95
N GLY A 32 8.98 -15.90 22.22
CA GLY A 32 9.57 -17.21 22.48
C GLY A 32 10.81 -17.56 21.64
N LEU A 33 11.43 -16.59 20.95
CA LEU A 33 12.56 -16.87 20.07
C LEU A 33 13.87 -17.04 20.82
N ASN A 34 14.62 -18.09 20.44
CA ASN A 34 16.02 -18.20 20.79
C ASN A 34 16.87 -17.22 19.96
N GLU A 35 18.04 -16.81 20.47
CA GLU A 35 18.91 -15.83 19.81
C GLU A 35 19.32 -16.24 18.38
N TYR A 36 19.47 -17.54 18.13
CA TYR A 36 19.84 -18.09 16.83
C TYR A 36 18.67 -18.17 15.84
N GLN A 37 17.43 -18.05 16.30
CA GLN A 37 16.24 -18.17 15.47
C GLN A 37 15.97 -16.87 14.71
N LYS A 38 15.47 -17.00 13.48
CA LYS A 38 15.12 -15.88 12.61
C LYS A 38 13.77 -16.12 11.93
N ILE A 39 12.94 -15.07 11.90
CA ILE A 39 11.65 -15.04 11.19
C ILE A 39 11.74 -14.00 10.07
N ASN A 40 11.09 -14.27 8.93
CA ASN A 40 11.05 -13.35 7.78
C ASN A 40 10.10 -12.15 7.91
N HIS A 41 9.63 -11.83 9.12
CA HIS A 41 8.76 -10.68 9.41
C HIS A 41 9.21 -9.99 10.69
N PHE A 42 9.08 -8.66 10.72
CA PHE A 42 9.18 -7.90 11.96
C PHE A 42 7.81 -7.79 12.64
N PRO A 43 7.78 -7.77 13.99
CA PRO A 43 6.57 -7.45 14.72
C PRO A 43 6.06 -6.07 14.30
N SER A 44 4.74 -5.92 14.21
CA SER A 44 4.08 -4.67 13.82
C SER A 44 4.46 -4.11 12.44
N SER A 45 5.05 -4.92 11.55
CA SER A 45 5.32 -4.53 10.16
C SER A 45 4.08 -4.09 9.37
N TYR A 46 2.88 -4.45 9.85
CA TYR A 46 1.60 -3.98 9.31
C TYR A 46 1.40 -2.45 9.38
N GLU A 47 2.15 -1.74 10.24
CA GLU A 47 2.10 -0.28 10.36
C GLU A 47 2.50 0.45 9.05
N ILE A 48 3.29 -0.21 8.19
CA ILE A 48 3.69 0.33 6.88
C ILE A 48 3.17 -0.50 5.69
N THR A 49 2.69 -1.73 5.92
CA THR A 49 2.20 -2.61 4.84
C THR A 49 0.68 -2.62 4.69
N ARG A 50 -0.09 -2.25 5.73
CA ARG A 50 -1.53 -1.99 5.59
C ARG A 50 -1.78 -0.57 5.11
N LYS A 51 -2.75 -0.40 4.21
CA LYS A 51 -3.02 0.89 3.53
C LYS A 51 -3.46 1.99 4.49
N ASP A 52 -4.37 1.67 5.40
CA ASP A 52 -4.89 2.54 6.45
C ASP A 52 -3.76 3.02 7.38
N LYS A 53 -2.96 2.07 7.87
CA LYS A 53 -1.84 2.36 8.78
C LYS A 53 -0.74 3.17 8.10
N LEU A 54 -0.37 2.81 6.87
CA LEU A 54 0.60 3.57 6.09
C LEU A 54 0.13 5.02 5.91
N CYS A 55 -1.14 5.21 5.56
CA CYS A 55 -1.72 6.55 5.41
C CYS A 55 -1.64 7.35 6.71
N LEU A 56 -2.14 6.80 7.82
CA LEU A 56 -2.08 7.45 9.13
C LEU A 56 -0.66 7.83 9.53
N ASN A 57 0.29 6.92 9.33
CA ASN A 57 1.67 7.16 9.71
C ASN A 57 2.32 8.23 8.83
N VAL A 58 2.04 8.26 7.53
CA VAL A 58 2.55 9.33 6.66
C VAL A 58 1.89 10.68 6.98
N LEU A 59 0.59 10.73 7.25
CA LEU A 59 -0.11 11.96 7.67
C LEU A 59 0.49 12.54 8.95
N ARG A 60 0.72 11.70 9.98
CA ARG A 60 1.42 12.11 11.22
C ARG A 60 2.81 12.69 10.94
N MET A 61 3.54 12.11 9.99
CA MET A 61 4.86 12.62 9.60
C MET A 61 4.76 13.93 8.81
N GLN A 62 3.73 14.11 7.98
CA GLN A 62 3.46 15.38 7.30
C GLN A 62 3.09 16.50 8.30
N GLU A 63 2.31 16.21 9.33
CA GLU A 63 2.00 17.17 10.40
C GLU A 63 3.25 17.59 11.17
N LYS A 64 4.09 16.62 11.53
CA LYS A 64 5.27 16.86 12.36
C LYS A 64 6.44 17.49 11.60
N PHE A 65 6.65 17.10 10.34
CA PHE A 65 7.83 17.48 9.56
C PHE A 65 7.51 18.25 8.28
N GLY A 66 6.23 18.52 8.01
CA GLY A 66 5.76 19.25 6.85
C GLY A 66 5.49 18.36 5.64
N LYS A 67 4.40 18.68 4.91
CA LYS A 67 3.96 17.97 3.70
C LYS A 67 5.06 17.84 2.63
N ARG A 68 5.93 18.84 2.49
CA ARG A 68 7.03 18.86 1.50
C ARG A 68 8.10 17.79 1.73
N ASN A 69 8.23 17.28 2.95
CA ASN A 69 9.21 16.22 3.28
C ASN A 69 8.59 14.82 3.17
N TYR A 70 7.25 14.71 3.16
CA TYR A 70 6.50 13.46 3.16
C TYR A 70 5.43 13.44 2.06
N TYR A 71 5.80 13.85 0.84
CA TYR A 71 4.89 13.98 -0.33
C TYR A 71 4.72 12.67 -1.13
N ILE A 72 5.13 11.54 -0.56
CA ILE A 72 5.13 10.23 -1.24
C ILE A 72 3.73 9.63 -1.44
N ILE A 73 2.72 10.15 -0.74
CA ILE A 73 1.32 9.78 -0.91
C ILE A 73 0.52 10.98 -1.44
N PRO A 74 -0.44 10.77 -2.36
CA PRO A 74 -1.44 11.79 -2.70
C PRO A 74 -2.29 12.15 -1.48
N ASP A 75 -3.05 13.25 -1.57
CA ASP A 75 -4.07 13.57 -0.57
C ASP A 75 -5.02 12.38 -0.41
N THR A 76 -5.16 11.93 0.84
CA THR A 76 -5.80 10.65 1.17
C THR A 76 -6.60 10.81 2.45
N TYR A 77 -7.77 10.18 2.48
CA TYR A 77 -8.75 10.23 3.55
C TYR A 77 -9.24 8.82 3.89
N LEU A 78 -9.51 8.58 5.16
CA LEU A 78 -10.04 7.35 5.73
C LEU A 78 -11.52 7.54 6.01
N LEU A 79 -12.35 6.79 5.28
CA LEU A 79 -13.79 6.82 5.48
C LEU A 79 -14.24 5.71 6.44
N PRO A 80 -15.30 5.97 7.23
CA PRO A 80 -16.14 7.17 7.23
C PRO A 80 -15.61 8.37 8.04
N ASP A 81 -14.54 8.19 8.81
CA ASP A 81 -14.08 9.16 9.82
C ASP A 81 -13.73 10.55 9.24
N GLU A 82 -13.10 10.60 8.07
CA GLU A 82 -12.64 11.84 7.42
C GLU A 82 -13.56 12.29 6.27
N PHE A 83 -14.82 11.83 6.26
CA PHE A 83 -15.76 12.14 5.16
C PHE A 83 -15.99 13.64 4.97
N ALA A 84 -16.12 14.41 6.05
CA ALA A 84 -16.37 15.85 5.97
C ALA A 84 -15.22 16.60 5.29
N ASP A 85 -13.99 16.28 5.66
CA ASP A 85 -12.78 16.89 5.08
C ASP A 85 -12.61 16.48 3.62
N PHE A 86 -12.81 15.21 3.31
CA PHE A 86 -12.81 14.70 1.95
C PHE A 86 -13.88 15.38 1.08
N PHE A 87 -15.11 15.52 1.59
CA PHE A 87 -16.20 16.16 0.86
C PHE A 87 -15.91 17.63 0.55
N SER A 88 -15.35 18.36 1.52
CA SER A 88 -14.93 19.75 1.35
C SER A 88 -13.91 19.88 0.19
N GLU A 89 -12.87 19.07 0.23
CA GLU A 89 -11.83 19.03 -0.82
C GLU A 89 -12.41 18.65 -2.18
N PHE A 90 -13.28 17.64 -2.22
CA PHE A 90 -13.94 17.18 -3.44
C PHE A 90 -14.73 18.31 -4.11
N GLN A 91 -15.52 19.07 -3.34
CA GLN A 91 -16.30 20.20 -3.86
C GLN A 91 -15.42 21.36 -4.33
N GLN A 92 -14.34 21.65 -3.58
CA GLN A 92 -13.40 22.70 -3.94
C GLN A 92 -12.71 22.40 -5.28
N LEU A 93 -12.22 21.17 -5.47
CA LEU A 93 -11.56 20.77 -6.71
C LEU A 93 -12.53 20.76 -7.90
N LYS A 94 -13.76 20.28 -7.70
CA LYS A 94 -14.81 20.28 -8.73
C LYS A 94 -15.15 21.69 -9.24
N SER A 95 -14.97 22.72 -8.39
CA SER A 95 -15.26 24.10 -8.72
C SER A 95 -14.08 24.86 -9.33
N SER A 96 -12.84 24.42 -9.08
CA SER A 96 -11.60 25.13 -9.43
C SER A 96 -10.83 24.51 -10.60
N GLU A 97 -10.83 23.19 -10.71
CA GLU A 97 -10.26 22.49 -11.85
C GLU A 97 -11.36 22.37 -12.91
N GLY A 98 -11.18 22.94 -14.11
CA GLY A 98 -12.11 22.75 -15.24
C GLY A 98 -12.21 21.29 -15.75
N ARG A 99 -11.80 20.33 -14.92
CA ARG A 99 -11.81 18.87 -15.08
C ARG A 99 -12.42 18.25 -13.82
N ARG A 100 -13.09 17.12 -13.98
CA ARG A 100 -13.67 16.40 -12.84
C ARG A 100 -12.55 15.78 -11.98
N PRO A 101 -12.51 16.04 -10.66
CA PRO A 101 -11.49 15.46 -9.81
C PRO A 101 -11.72 13.95 -9.71
N LEU A 102 -10.74 13.17 -10.16
CA LEU A 102 -10.78 11.72 -10.16
C LEU A 102 -10.15 11.20 -8.86
N TRP A 103 -10.85 10.31 -8.18
CA TRP A 103 -10.38 9.71 -6.92
C TRP A 103 -10.38 8.19 -7.03
N ILE A 104 -9.48 7.53 -6.30
CA ILE A 104 -9.41 6.08 -6.22
C ILE A 104 -9.84 5.62 -4.82
N VAL A 105 -10.83 4.74 -4.78
CA VAL A 105 -11.34 4.13 -3.55
C VAL A 105 -10.72 2.74 -3.40
N LYS A 106 -10.23 2.43 -2.19
CA LYS A 106 -9.56 1.18 -1.88
C LYS A 106 -10.08 0.61 -0.56
N PRO A 107 -10.59 -0.63 -0.53
CA PRO A 107 -10.97 -1.28 0.72
C PRO A 107 -9.75 -1.54 1.61
N ASN A 108 -9.93 -1.44 2.93
CA ASN A 108 -8.85 -1.51 3.92
C ASN A 108 -8.09 -2.85 3.89
N ALA A 109 -8.82 -3.97 3.91
CA ALA A 109 -8.24 -5.32 4.06
C ALA A 109 -8.22 -6.14 2.75
N SER A 110 -8.44 -5.52 1.60
CA SER A 110 -8.42 -6.22 0.31
C SER A 110 -7.02 -6.26 -0.33
N SER A 111 -6.74 -7.30 -1.11
CA SER A 111 -5.52 -7.46 -1.90
C SER A 111 -5.86 -7.75 -3.37
N GLN A 112 -4.85 -7.76 -4.25
CA GLN A 112 -5.01 -8.09 -5.68
C GLN A 112 -5.95 -7.16 -6.47
N GLY A 113 -6.19 -5.94 -5.99
CA GLY A 113 -7.04 -4.96 -6.67
C GLY A 113 -8.55 -5.19 -6.52
N LYS A 114 -8.97 -6.20 -5.75
CA LYS A 114 -10.40 -6.46 -5.53
C LYS A 114 -11.07 -5.29 -4.80
N GLY A 115 -12.17 -4.79 -5.36
CA GLY A 115 -12.94 -3.68 -4.81
C GLY A 115 -12.29 -2.30 -5.00
N ILE A 116 -11.23 -2.17 -5.80
CA ILE A 116 -10.68 -0.87 -6.15
C ILE A 116 -11.47 -0.29 -7.31
N TYR A 117 -11.95 0.93 -7.17
CA TYR A 117 -12.67 1.64 -8.23
C TYR A 117 -12.32 3.13 -8.24
N LEU A 118 -12.66 3.79 -9.33
CA LEU A 118 -12.48 5.23 -9.50
C LEU A 118 -13.84 5.93 -9.40
N ILE A 119 -13.84 7.12 -8.82
CA ILE A 119 -15.02 7.97 -8.71
C ILE A 119 -14.71 9.37 -9.25
N ASP A 120 -15.67 9.92 -9.96
CA ASP A 120 -15.75 11.35 -10.31
C ASP A 120 -17.04 12.01 -9.78
N ASP A 121 -17.87 11.22 -9.08
CA ASP A 121 -19.08 11.61 -8.38
C ASP A 121 -19.02 11.10 -6.94
N ILE A 122 -19.39 11.95 -5.98
CA ILE A 122 -19.39 11.60 -4.56
C ILE A 122 -20.40 10.50 -4.24
N ASN A 123 -21.48 10.41 -5.02
CA ASN A 123 -22.55 9.43 -4.81
C ASN A 123 -22.14 8.00 -5.22
N ASP A 124 -21.00 7.85 -5.89
CA ASP A 124 -20.45 6.55 -6.27
C ASP A 124 -19.67 5.89 -5.11
N ILE A 125 -19.55 6.55 -3.95
CA ILE A 125 -18.88 6.00 -2.76
C ILE A 125 -19.85 5.18 -1.93
N ASP A 126 -19.44 3.95 -1.62
CA ASP A 126 -20.06 3.16 -0.57
C ASP A 126 -19.49 3.56 0.81
N LEU A 127 -20.35 4.10 1.66
CA LEU A 127 -20.00 4.55 3.02
C LEU A 127 -20.24 3.49 4.08
N ASP A 128 -20.86 2.35 3.73
CA ASP A 128 -21.14 1.27 4.69
C ASP A 128 -19.85 0.49 5.02
N GLU A 129 -18.85 0.53 4.14
CA GLU A 129 -17.54 -0.08 4.34
C GLU A 129 -16.42 0.94 4.55
N SER A 130 -15.56 0.69 5.54
CA SER A 130 -14.38 1.53 5.72
C SER A 130 -13.38 1.37 4.57
N CYS A 131 -12.98 2.49 3.99
CA CYS A 131 -12.10 2.54 2.84
C CYS A 131 -11.11 3.69 2.92
N VAL A 132 -10.08 3.59 2.09
CA VAL A 132 -9.11 4.64 1.84
C VAL A 132 -9.44 5.30 0.51
N VAL A 133 -9.72 6.60 0.53
CA VAL A 133 -9.98 7.42 -0.67
C VAL A 133 -8.77 8.31 -0.92
N SER A 134 -8.21 8.27 -2.11
CA SER A 134 -6.97 8.99 -2.44
C SER A 134 -7.08 9.70 -3.78
N LYS A 135 -6.51 10.90 -3.90
CA LYS A 135 -6.50 11.66 -5.16
C LYS A 135 -5.82 10.83 -6.23
N TYR A 136 -6.52 10.59 -7.35
CA TYR A 136 -5.94 9.81 -8.43
C TYR A 136 -4.87 10.64 -9.15
N ILE A 137 -3.79 9.99 -9.60
CA ILE A 137 -2.73 10.63 -10.39
C ILE A 137 -3.15 10.54 -11.87
N PRO A 138 -3.59 11.65 -12.51
CA PRO A 138 -4.19 11.62 -13.84
C PRO A 138 -3.16 11.64 -14.97
N ASN A 139 -1.91 11.99 -14.67
CA ASN A 139 -0.82 12.09 -15.64
C ASN A 139 0.34 11.15 -15.23
N PRO A 140 0.13 9.82 -15.17
CA PRO A 140 1.20 8.89 -14.89
C PRO A 140 2.19 8.85 -16.06
N LEU A 141 3.43 8.44 -15.78
CA LEU A 141 4.37 8.07 -16.85
C LEU A 141 3.81 6.86 -17.61
N LEU A 142 3.81 6.95 -18.93
CA LEU A 142 3.36 5.90 -19.84
C LEU A 142 4.54 5.37 -20.65
N ILE A 143 4.51 4.08 -20.97
CA ILE A 143 5.39 3.48 -21.97
C ILE A 143 4.48 2.88 -23.03
N ASN A 144 4.67 3.29 -24.28
CA ASN A 144 3.83 2.90 -25.42
C ASN A 144 2.32 3.08 -25.14
N GLY A 145 1.93 4.18 -24.48
CA GLY A 145 0.53 4.46 -24.14
C GLY A 145 -0.03 3.70 -22.93
N HIS A 146 0.73 2.77 -22.33
CA HIS A 146 0.25 1.94 -21.23
C HIS A 146 0.74 2.47 -19.87
N LYS A 147 -0.18 2.50 -18.90
CA LYS A 147 0.16 2.78 -17.50
C LYS A 147 0.89 1.57 -16.92
N PHE A 148 1.82 1.81 -16.00
CA PHE A 148 2.47 0.74 -15.27
C PHE A 148 2.70 1.11 -13.81
N ASP A 149 3.02 0.11 -13.01
CA ASP A 149 3.57 0.29 -11.67
C ASP A 149 4.92 -0.43 -11.52
N LEU A 150 5.72 0.02 -10.55
CA LEU A 150 6.99 -0.57 -10.20
C LEU A 150 6.86 -1.37 -8.90
N ARG A 151 7.25 -2.64 -8.96
CA ARG A 151 7.49 -3.47 -7.78
C ARG A 151 8.98 -3.47 -7.46
N LEU A 152 9.32 -2.73 -6.42
CA LEU A 152 10.66 -2.76 -5.83
C LEU A 152 10.67 -3.75 -4.66
N TYR A 153 11.79 -4.47 -4.49
CA TYR A 153 12.00 -5.37 -3.37
C TYR A 153 12.95 -4.73 -2.36
N VAL A 154 12.48 -4.56 -1.13
CA VAL A 154 13.25 -3.95 -0.03
C VAL A 154 13.40 -5.00 1.07
N LEU A 155 14.65 -5.21 1.51
CA LEU A 155 14.99 -6.07 2.65
C LEU A 155 15.39 -5.19 3.83
N VAL A 156 14.65 -5.30 4.93
CA VAL A 156 15.06 -4.75 6.22
C VAL A 156 15.67 -5.91 7.02
N THR A 157 16.89 -5.74 7.53
CA THR A 157 17.54 -6.80 8.34
C THR A 157 17.66 -6.44 9.81
N SER A 158 17.56 -5.15 10.15
CA SER A 158 17.54 -4.68 11.54
C SER A 158 16.85 -3.31 11.62
N PHE A 159 16.22 -3.03 12.76
CA PHE A 159 15.74 -1.70 13.14
C PHE A 159 16.64 -1.03 14.20
N ASP A 160 17.54 -1.79 14.84
CA ASP A 160 18.49 -1.29 15.83
C ASP A 160 19.87 -1.97 15.66
N PRO A 161 20.83 -1.33 14.96
CA PRO A 161 20.64 -0.13 14.15
C PRO A 161 19.81 -0.43 12.89
N LEU A 162 19.13 0.59 12.34
CA LEU A 162 18.35 0.44 11.11
C LEU A 162 19.25 0.06 9.92
N ARG A 163 18.93 -1.06 9.27
CA ARG A 163 19.62 -1.59 8.08
C ARG A 163 18.62 -1.97 7.01
N VAL A 164 18.66 -1.25 5.89
CA VAL A 164 17.73 -1.38 4.76
C VAL A 164 18.52 -1.57 3.47
N TYR A 165 18.09 -2.52 2.65
CA TYR A 165 18.68 -2.84 1.34
C TYR A 165 17.59 -2.83 0.28
N ILE A 166 17.91 -2.33 -0.90
CA ILE A 166 17.03 -2.39 -2.08
C ILE A 166 17.65 -3.39 -3.05
N PHE A 167 16.86 -4.36 -3.49
CA PHE A 167 17.30 -5.30 -4.51
C PHE A 167 17.46 -4.56 -5.84
N LYS A 168 18.52 -4.88 -6.59
CA LYS A 168 18.85 -4.16 -7.83
C LYS A 168 17.80 -4.34 -8.92
N GLU A 169 17.14 -5.49 -8.92
CA GLU A 169 16.08 -5.81 -9.86
C GLU A 169 14.70 -5.57 -9.25
N GLY A 170 13.74 -5.26 -10.10
CA GLY A 170 12.33 -5.11 -9.75
C GLY A 170 11.45 -5.66 -10.87
N LEU A 171 10.13 -5.53 -10.70
CA LEU A 171 9.19 -5.87 -11.76
C LEU A 171 8.42 -4.63 -12.18
N THR A 172 8.23 -4.46 -13.48
CA THR A 172 7.27 -3.51 -14.03
C THR A 172 6.01 -4.24 -14.41
N ARG A 173 4.86 -3.76 -13.95
CA ARG A 173 3.56 -4.34 -14.24
C ARG A 173 2.76 -3.36 -15.09
N PHE A 174 2.53 -3.73 -16.34
CA PHE A 174 1.79 -2.93 -17.30
C PHE A 174 0.29 -3.20 -17.19
N ALA A 175 -0.50 -2.15 -17.39
CA ALA A 175 -1.90 -2.29 -17.75
C ALA A 175 -2.04 -3.01 -19.09
N THR A 176 -3.12 -3.75 -19.27
CA THR A 176 -3.41 -4.46 -20.53
C THR A 176 -4.01 -3.55 -21.60
N GLU A 177 -4.60 -2.44 -21.18
CA GLU A 177 -5.24 -1.44 -22.04
C GLU A 177 -4.45 -0.13 -22.04
N GLU A 178 -4.56 0.63 -23.13
CA GLU A 178 -4.01 1.98 -23.20
C GLU A 178 -4.64 2.89 -22.13
N TYR A 179 -3.81 3.75 -21.56
CA TYR A 179 -4.23 4.63 -20.48
C TYR A 179 -5.14 5.73 -20.98
N THR A 180 -6.30 5.88 -20.34
CA THR A 180 -7.18 7.03 -20.51
C THR A 180 -7.80 7.45 -19.17
N THR A 181 -8.03 8.75 -19.03
CA THR A 181 -8.80 9.33 -17.92
C THR A 181 -10.28 9.49 -18.27
N SER A 182 -10.69 9.15 -19.49
CA SER A 182 -12.09 9.17 -19.92
C SER A 182 -12.85 8.06 -19.20
N THR A 183 -13.77 8.42 -18.32
CA THR A 183 -14.66 7.46 -17.64
C THR A 183 -15.68 6.90 -18.62
N ASN A 184 -15.35 5.79 -19.28
CA ASN A 184 -16.37 4.97 -19.94
C ASN A 184 -17.19 4.28 -18.83
N LYS A 185 -18.34 4.86 -18.44
CA LYS A 185 -19.32 4.24 -17.54
C LYS A 185 -19.99 3.01 -18.18
N LYS A 186 -19.22 2.01 -18.62
CA LYS A 186 -19.68 0.74 -19.17
C LYS A 186 -18.82 -0.43 -18.69
N SER A 187 -19.10 -0.88 -17.47
CA SER A 187 -19.18 -2.30 -17.10
C SER A 187 -19.56 -2.36 -15.62
N LYS A 188 -20.87 -2.42 -15.34
CA LYS A 188 -21.37 -3.09 -14.14
C LYS A 188 -21.33 -4.59 -14.40
#